data_AF-A0A089XAD6-F1
#
_entry.id   AF-A0A089XAD6-F1
#
_cell.length_a   1.000
_cell.length_b   1.000
_cell.length_c   1.000
_cell.angle_alpha   90.00
_cell.angle_beta   90.00
_cell.angle_gamma   90.00
#
_symmetry.space_group_name_H-M   'P 1'
#
loop_
_entity.id
_entity.type
_entity.pdbx_description
1 polymer ?
#
loop_
_entity_poly.entity_id
_entity_poly.type
_entity_poly.pdbx_seq_one_letter_code
_entity_poly.pdbx_strand_id
1 'polypeptide(L)'
;MTQPPNQPPQPGGFGAPQDPPPGGFGAPQNPGPGNPVPPAQPPGAPQPGYGYPQQPGPYGAPQQPGPYGYPQQPGPYGAPQQPGPYGQPGQQPGPYGQPQPGPYGAPQQPGPYGQPTQPGYGYPQAQYPGAPGTPPPGGSGTRNPFKGKPALAVGAAVAALLVIGGTVYAVTGGDDGGKKEPVAGKSDDPKPTAPESPVDPGDGSGDGGADPDDLNEGRRPGESKVLWYKEAPDAPGSGAEANGMWITDRTAVKAAYKDLVGYGVGDGAPAWDTLTFPQKICATTAQKTADDKIVVAYMSGASDRAKCNQLQQVDLNTGKKGWSGEIADGALFDSTITVELSIAGNTLMVGRSQSGTAYDVTTGKKLYDKKKYGDACFPAAFSGGTRLIQVASCGAGTDNEHDELQELDPKTGKVKWTFAYEKGWRIGRTFSVDPLVVYSTNEDKDTWNIATFTPAGRIRSQVDIKDRIAPECGWAILQRDLNGCLGVAVDANTLYLPTEATTGANEVIAIDLAKGKEKWRVKSPTDQTILPLKTEGGKLVAYVEPSYDAGGRVVSIATAGAGHEPVTLLQNPASASEVENGFFSRDIDWADGRLYLSTTRLSGDDDAKEKLMLAYGK
;
A
#
# COMPACT_ATOMS: atom_id res chain seq x y z
N MET A 1 78.66 15.95 -15.33
CA MET A 1 79.55 17.13 -15.32
C MET A 1 78.68 18.38 -15.46
N THR A 2 79.13 19.54 -14.95
CA THR A 2 78.89 20.94 -15.43
C THR A 2 77.67 21.25 -16.34
N GLN A 3 76.93 22.36 -16.26
CA GLN A 3 76.65 23.52 -15.36
C GLN A 3 75.72 24.48 -16.19
N PRO A 4 75.11 25.54 -15.63
CA PRO A 4 74.12 26.42 -16.32
C PRO A 4 74.75 27.68 -17.01
N PRO A 5 73.97 28.60 -17.63
CA PRO A 5 73.72 29.91 -16.96
C PRO A 5 72.45 30.75 -17.33
N ASN A 6 72.02 31.61 -16.38
CA ASN A 6 71.48 33.01 -16.39
C ASN A 6 70.66 33.68 -17.54
N GLN A 7 69.47 34.24 -17.17
CA GLN A 7 68.97 35.67 -17.16
C GLN A 7 69.39 36.75 -18.21
N PRO A 8 68.64 37.90 -18.39
CA PRO A 8 67.31 38.34 -17.90
C PRO A 8 66.31 38.65 -19.07
N PRO A 9 65.75 39.85 -19.48
CA PRO A 9 65.74 41.28 -19.01
C PRO A 9 64.30 41.89 -18.77
N GLN A 10 64.00 43.14 -19.25
CA GLN A 10 62.84 44.08 -19.05
C GLN A 10 62.77 45.05 -20.30
N PRO A 11 61.93 46.14 -20.47
CA PRO A 11 60.92 46.83 -19.60
C PRO A 11 59.58 47.42 -20.22
N GLY A 12 58.62 47.84 -19.36
CA GLY A 12 57.71 49.02 -19.51
C GLY A 12 56.42 48.96 -20.38
N GLY A 13 55.34 49.75 -20.16
CA GLY A 13 54.96 50.67 -19.05
C GLY A 13 53.70 51.58 -19.30
N PHE A 14 53.14 52.18 -18.23
CA PHE A 14 52.07 53.25 -18.16
C PHE A 14 50.58 52.85 -18.49
N GLY A 15 49.50 53.41 -17.88
CA GLY A 15 49.30 54.38 -16.78
C GLY A 15 47.80 54.52 -16.36
N ALA A 16 47.44 55.22 -15.25
CA ALA A 16 46.08 55.19 -14.62
C ALA A 16 45.54 56.57 -14.10
N PRO A 17 44.22 56.71 -13.85
CA PRO A 17 43.61 57.11 -12.54
C PRO A 17 42.18 56.49 -12.29
N GLN A 18 41.37 56.66 -11.21
CA GLN A 18 41.46 57.07 -9.77
C GLN A 18 40.14 56.69 -8.99
N ASP A 19 40.11 56.83 -7.66
CA ASP A 19 39.04 56.45 -6.68
C ASP A 19 38.37 57.69 -5.99
N PRO A 20 37.61 57.65 -4.84
CA PRO A 20 37.02 56.58 -3.98
C PRO A 20 35.49 56.90 -3.68
N PRO A 21 34.81 56.78 -2.48
CA PRO A 21 35.06 56.10 -1.18
C PRO A 21 33.92 55.13 -0.65
N PRO A 22 33.12 55.30 0.46
CA PRO A 22 33.12 54.23 1.50
C PRO A 22 31.80 53.73 2.16
N GLY A 23 31.81 52.46 2.59
CA GLY A 23 31.07 51.91 3.77
C GLY A 23 29.69 51.27 3.53
N GLY A 24 29.25 50.20 4.23
CA GLY A 24 29.94 49.26 5.13
C GLY A 24 29.25 49.01 6.50
N PHE A 25 28.55 47.88 6.70
CA PHE A 25 28.00 47.43 8.00
C PHE A 25 27.89 45.89 8.13
N GLY A 26 27.68 45.39 9.37
CA GLY A 26 27.78 43.96 9.74
C GLY A 26 26.54 43.33 10.40
N ALA A 27 26.75 42.24 11.15
CA ALA A 27 25.72 41.28 11.54
C ALA A 27 24.79 41.70 12.72
N PRO A 28 23.58 41.10 12.86
CA PRO A 28 22.59 41.49 13.87
C PRO A 28 22.84 40.90 15.27
N GLN A 29 22.37 41.60 16.31
CA GLN A 29 22.23 41.11 17.68
C GLN A 29 20.78 41.25 18.19
N ASN A 30 20.49 40.56 19.29
CA ASN A 30 19.15 40.32 19.82
C ASN A 30 18.71 41.41 20.85
N PRO A 31 17.49 41.99 20.76
CA PRO A 31 16.93 42.86 21.81
C PRO A 31 15.75 42.22 22.58
N GLY A 32 15.51 42.72 23.80
CA GLY A 32 14.47 42.23 24.73
C GLY A 32 13.10 42.93 24.63
N PRO A 33 12.17 42.65 25.57
CA PRO A 33 10.74 42.94 25.43
C PRO A 33 10.30 44.36 25.83
N GLY A 34 9.19 44.82 25.24
CA GLY A 34 8.45 46.04 25.58
C GLY A 34 6.94 45.87 25.36
N ASN A 35 6.11 46.63 26.07
CA ASN A 35 4.65 46.44 26.15
C ASN A 35 3.84 47.16 25.04
N PRO A 36 2.59 46.74 24.76
CA PRO A 36 1.85 47.11 23.55
C PRO A 36 0.95 48.35 23.65
N VAL A 37 0.53 48.88 22.47
CA VAL A 37 -0.47 49.94 22.28
C VAL A 37 -1.43 49.56 21.12
N PRO A 38 -2.74 49.90 21.13
CA PRO A 38 -3.73 49.37 20.17
C PRO A 38 -3.71 50.01 18.75
N PRO A 39 -4.34 49.37 17.74
CA PRO A 39 -4.29 49.78 16.33
C PRO A 39 -5.37 50.80 15.91
N ALA A 40 -5.16 51.42 14.74
CA ALA A 40 -6.11 52.31 14.06
C ALA A 40 -6.51 51.81 12.65
N GLN A 41 -7.70 52.18 12.16
CA GLN A 41 -8.26 51.76 10.86
C GLN A 41 -8.00 52.77 9.72
N PRO A 42 -7.92 52.32 8.45
CA PRO A 42 -8.05 53.17 7.27
C PRO A 42 -9.52 53.37 6.82
N PRO A 43 -9.85 54.43 6.05
CA PRO A 43 -11.22 54.82 5.67
C PRO A 43 -11.69 54.27 4.30
N GLY A 44 -12.97 54.47 3.96
CA GLY A 44 -13.57 54.09 2.66
C GLY A 44 -14.82 54.90 2.27
N ALA A 45 -15.37 54.64 1.07
CA ALA A 45 -16.58 55.25 0.48
C ALA A 45 -16.97 54.51 -0.83
N PRO A 46 -18.16 54.72 -1.46
CA PRO A 46 -19.48 55.12 -0.95
C PRO A 46 -20.63 54.17 -1.42
N GLN A 47 -21.89 54.47 -1.05
CA GLN A 47 -23.11 53.79 -1.56
C GLN A 47 -24.29 54.76 -1.84
N PRO A 48 -25.25 54.40 -2.72
CA PRO A 48 -26.59 55.03 -2.83
C PRO A 48 -27.65 54.30 -1.95
N GLY A 49 -28.81 54.93 -1.67
CA GLY A 49 -29.80 54.44 -0.68
C GLY A 49 -31.29 54.59 -1.05
N TYR A 50 -32.10 55.08 -0.08
CA TYR A 50 -33.59 55.11 0.00
C TYR A 50 -34.26 53.76 0.39
N GLY A 51 -35.27 53.66 1.27
CA GLY A 51 -35.99 54.68 2.08
C GLY A 51 -36.86 54.07 3.22
N TYR A 52 -37.44 54.92 4.08
CA TYR A 52 -38.18 54.61 5.35
C TYR A 52 -39.73 54.68 5.18
N PRO A 53 -40.64 54.30 6.13
CA PRO A 53 -40.66 54.53 7.61
C PRO A 53 -41.05 53.26 8.44
N GLN A 54 -41.52 53.23 9.71
CA GLN A 54 -41.93 54.21 10.76
C GLN A 54 -41.84 53.55 12.18
N GLN A 55 -42.06 54.31 13.28
CA GLN A 55 -42.24 53.78 14.65
C GLN A 55 -43.08 54.74 15.53
N PRO A 56 -43.85 54.23 16.52
CA PRO A 56 -43.84 54.81 17.88
C PRO A 56 -43.84 53.75 19.02
N GLY A 57 -43.68 54.18 20.28
CA GLY A 57 -43.35 53.34 21.45
C GLY A 57 -44.44 53.15 22.55
N PRO A 58 -44.10 53.07 23.86
CA PRO A 58 -44.39 51.83 24.61
C PRO A 58 -45.01 51.95 26.03
N TYR A 59 -45.57 50.81 26.50
CA TYR A 59 -45.89 50.44 27.89
C TYR A 59 -45.65 48.91 28.04
N GLY A 60 -45.53 48.26 29.22
CA GLY A 60 -45.63 48.65 30.62
C GLY A 60 -45.13 47.51 31.54
N ALA A 61 -45.60 47.39 32.81
CA ALA A 61 -45.23 46.30 33.74
C ALA A 61 -46.39 45.94 34.71
N PRO A 62 -46.35 44.77 35.40
CA PRO A 62 -46.27 44.82 36.88
C PRO A 62 -45.49 43.69 37.63
N GLN A 63 -44.98 44.12 38.79
CA GLN A 63 -44.46 43.51 40.05
C GLN A 63 -44.53 41.99 40.43
N GLN A 64 -43.63 41.60 41.35
CA GLN A 64 -43.64 40.38 42.20
C GLN A 64 -44.23 40.62 43.61
N PRO A 65 -44.52 39.55 44.39
CA PRO A 65 -43.72 39.27 45.62
C PRO A 65 -43.45 37.76 45.92
N GLY A 66 -42.58 37.46 46.91
CA GLY A 66 -42.34 36.13 47.52
C GLY A 66 -42.35 36.21 49.07
N PRO A 67 -41.60 35.40 49.86
CA PRO A 67 -40.81 34.18 49.52
C PRO A 67 -40.84 33.02 50.58
N TYR A 68 -40.54 31.79 50.15
CA TYR A 68 -40.12 30.60 50.96
C TYR A 68 -39.25 29.66 50.08
N GLY A 69 -38.47 28.67 50.54
CA GLY A 69 -38.13 28.12 51.87
C GLY A 69 -37.11 26.96 51.76
N TYR A 70 -36.64 26.37 52.88
CA TYR A 70 -35.60 25.30 52.95
C TYR A 70 -35.82 24.37 54.17
N PRO A 71 -35.39 23.07 54.18
CA PRO A 71 -34.04 22.73 54.67
C PRO A 71 -33.33 21.46 54.11
N GLN A 72 -32.01 21.62 53.89
CA GLN A 72 -30.86 20.70 54.12
C GLN A 72 -30.73 19.25 53.56
N GLN A 73 -29.45 18.90 53.39
CA GLN A 73 -28.84 17.58 53.10
C GLN A 73 -27.91 17.23 54.29
N PRO A 74 -27.66 15.93 54.59
CA PRO A 74 -26.26 15.45 54.62
C PRO A 74 -26.08 14.01 54.07
N GLY A 75 -24.82 13.55 53.98
CA GLY A 75 -24.43 12.28 53.34
C GLY A 75 -24.05 11.11 54.31
N PRO A 76 -22.97 10.35 54.04
CA PRO A 76 -23.15 9.00 53.51
C PRO A 76 -22.33 7.85 54.16
N TYR A 77 -22.93 6.65 54.24
CA TYR A 77 -22.32 5.34 54.55
C TYR A 77 -23.15 4.23 53.85
N GLY A 78 -22.69 3.00 53.61
CA GLY A 78 -21.41 2.33 53.85
C GLY A 78 -21.45 0.87 53.32
N ALA A 79 -20.33 0.14 53.28
CA ALA A 79 -20.25 -1.22 52.70
C ALA A 79 -20.25 -2.35 53.76
N PRO A 80 -20.73 -3.58 53.44
CA PRO A 80 -20.51 -4.78 54.26
C PRO A 80 -19.42 -5.73 53.70
N GLN A 81 -18.70 -6.42 54.59
CA GLN A 81 -17.81 -7.55 54.28
C GLN A 81 -18.50 -8.92 54.55
N GLN A 82 -17.85 -10.02 54.14
CA GLN A 82 -18.28 -11.41 54.43
C GLN A 82 -18.17 -11.76 55.94
N PRO A 83 -18.85 -12.84 56.37
CA PRO A 83 -18.12 -14.09 56.66
C PRO A 83 -18.79 -15.36 56.08
N GLY A 84 -18.16 -16.53 56.29
CA GLY A 84 -18.46 -17.80 55.61
C GLY A 84 -19.39 -18.82 56.35
N PRO A 85 -19.07 -20.13 56.34
CA PRO A 85 -19.99 -21.15 55.81
C PRO A 85 -20.70 -22.07 56.86
N TYR A 86 -21.42 -23.10 56.33
CA TYR A 86 -21.93 -24.37 56.92
C TYR A 86 -23.47 -24.56 56.79
N GLY A 87 -23.93 -25.80 56.51
CA GLY A 87 -25.32 -26.25 56.80
C GLY A 87 -26.16 -26.91 55.68
N GLN A 88 -26.12 -28.25 55.61
CA GLN A 88 -27.23 -29.14 55.20
C GLN A 88 -27.79 -29.79 56.51
N PRO A 89 -28.99 -30.45 56.59
CA PRO A 89 -29.57 -31.29 55.53
C PRO A 89 -31.12 -31.42 55.38
N GLY A 90 -31.54 -31.86 54.18
CA GLY A 90 -32.38 -33.06 53.98
C GLY A 90 -33.92 -33.03 54.11
N GLN A 91 -34.62 -33.67 53.14
CA GLN A 91 -35.61 -34.77 53.32
C GLN A 91 -36.15 -35.26 51.95
N GLN A 92 -36.84 -36.40 51.92
CA GLN A 92 -37.23 -37.20 50.72
C GLN A 92 -38.79 -37.35 50.58
N PRO A 93 -39.44 -38.14 49.66
CA PRO A 93 -39.09 -39.47 49.11
C PRO A 93 -39.32 -39.74 47.59
N GLY A 94 -38.87 -40.92 47.14
CA GLY A 94 -39.15 -41.54 45.82
C GLY A 94 -40.24 -42.64 45.88
N PRO A 95 -40.10 -43.85 45.28
CA PRO A 95 -38.92 -44.55 44.70
C PRO A 95 -38.96 -44.54 43.13
N TYR A 96 -38.23 -45.31 42.29
CA TYR A 96 -37.38 -46.53 42.37
C TYR A 96 -36.04 -46.27 41.58
N GLY A 97 -35.13 -47.20 41.23
CA GLY A 97 -35.05 -48.68 41.26
C GLY A 97 -33.60 -49.20 41.05
N GLN A 98 -33.40 -50.51 40.74
CA GLN A 98 -32.13 -51.28 40.90
C GLN A 98 -32.06 -52.49 39.91
N PRO A 99 -30.93 -53.28 39.76
CA PRO A 99 -29.73 -53.40 40.61
C PRO A 99 -28.30 -53.39 39.94
N GLN A 100 -27.26 -53.65 40.75
CA GLN A 100 -25.78 -53.54 40.57
C GLN A 100 -25.03 -54.88 40.22
N PRO A 101 -23.65 -55.09 40.23
CA PRO A 101 -22.45 -54.48 40.91
C PRO A 101 -21.42 -53.82 39.92
N GLY A 102 -20.11 -53.50 40.16
CA GLY A 102 -19.10 -53.55 41.27
C GLY A 102 -17.89 -54.51 41.03
N PRO A 103 -16.70 -54.45 41.71
CA PRO A 103 -16.06 -53.36 42.52
C PRO A 103 -14.46 -53.24 42.53
N TYR A 104 -13.92 -52.19 43.22
CA TYR A 104 -12.54 -51.96 43.81
C TYR A 104 -11.26 -51.54 43.00
N GLY A 105 -10.44 -50.62 43.58
CA GLY A 105 -8.95 -50.57 43.42
C GLY A 105 -8.21 -49.19 43.41
N ALA A 106 -7.24 -48.97 44.32
CA ALA A 106 -6.17 -47.91 44.36
C ALA A 106 -5.06 -48.35 45.38
N PRO A 107 -3.82 -47.77 45.54
CA PRO A 107 -3.27 -46.47 45.07
C PRO A 107 -1.75 -46.43 44.62
N GLN A 108 -1.20 -45.22 44.39
CA GLN A 108 0.23 -44.76 44.46
C GLN A 108 1.35 -45.27 43.49
N GLN A 109 2.47 -44.50 43.44
CA GLN A 109 3.70 -44.57 42.59
C GLN A 109 4.75 -45.59 43.14
N PRO A 110 5.84 -46.01 42.41
CA PRO A 110 6.69 -45.27 41.42
C PRO A 110 7.19 -46.06 40.17
N GLY A 111 8.14 -45.50 39.39
CA GLY A 111 8.88 -46.16 38.26
C GLY A 111 10.31 -46.63 38.64
N PRO A 112 11.30 -46.78 37.71
CA PRO A 112 11.33 -46.60 36.24
C PRO A 112 12.10 -47.75 35.47
N TYR A 113 12.64 -47.45 34.26
CA TYR A 113 13.56 -48.22 33.36
C TYR A 113 12.98 -49.24 32.35
N GLY A 114 13.64 -49.31 31.16
CA GLY A 114 13.49 -50.39 30.15
C GLY A 114 13.71 -49.94 28.70
N GLN A 115 14.86 -50.29 28.07
CA GLN A 115 15.13 -50.11 26.63
C GLN A 115 15.42 -51.48 25.97
N PRO A 116 15.23 -51.63 24.64
CA PRO A 116 16.42 -51.88 23.80
C PRO A 116 16.42 -51.25 22.37
N THR A 117 17.57 -50.67 21.99
CA THR A 117 18.39 -50.93 20.76
C THR A 117 17.86 -51.89 19.68
N GLN A 118 18.16 -51.80 18.35
CA GLN A 118 19.06 -51.03 17.43
C GLN A 118 18.65 -51.43 15.96
N PRO A 119 19.23 -50.93 14.83
CA PRO A 119 20.10 -49.77 14.51
C PRO A 119 19.35 -48.73 13.60
N GLY A 120 19.93 -47.77 12.85
CA GLY A 120 21.30 -47.18 12.84
C GLY A 120 22.01 -47.08 11.47
N TYR A 121 21.70 -46.06 10.62
CA TYR A 121 22.54 -45.59 9.47
C TYR A 121 22.44 -44.05 9.32
N GLY A 122 23.55 -43.36 9.02
CA GLY A 122 23.64 -41.92 8.65
C GLY A 122 24.27 -41.76 7.25
N TYR A 123 24.66 -40.59 6.70
CA TYR A 123 24.90 -39.17 7.11
C TYR A 123 24.71 -38.30 5.80
N PRO A 124 24.94 -36.96 5.74
CA PRO A 124 25.25 -35.97 6.77
C PRO A 124 24.28 -34.76 6.84
N GLN A 125 24.50 -33.86 7.81
CA GLN A 125 23.77 -32.60 7.98
C GLN A 125 24.55 -31.40 7.39
N ALA A 126 23.87 -30.47 6.72
CA ALA A 126 24.43 -29.17 6.34
C ALA A 126 24.35 -28.14 7.50
N GLN A 127 25.24 -27.14 7.50
CA GLN A 127 25.25 -26.04 8.46
C GLN A 127 24.77 -24.74 7.78
N TYR A 128 23.87 -23.99 8.43
CA TYR A 128 23.47 -22.65 8.02
C TYR A 128 24.24 -21.59 8.84
N PRO A 129 24.84 -20.55 8.22
CA PRO A 129 25.46 -19.44 8.95
C PRO A 129 24.42 -18.52 9.62
N GLY A 130 24.72 -18.06 10.85
CA GLY A 130 23.88 -17.12 11.59
C GLY A 130 24.19 -15.65 11.34
N ALA A 131 23.22 -14.76 11.62
CA ALA A 131 23.35 -13.32 11.44
C ALA A 131 24.18 -12.62 12.56
N PRO A 132 24.84 -11.47 12.28
CA PRO A 132 25.63 -10.75 13.30
C PRO A 132 24.75 -9.95 14.29
N GLY A 133 25.00 -10.14 15.60
CA GLY A 133 24.34 -9.39 16.67
C GLY A 133 25.05 -8.10 17.09
N THR A 134 24.33 -7.20 17.77
CA THR A 134 24.82 -5.91 18.28
C THR A 134 25.54 -6.02 19.63
N PRO A 135 26.63 -5.25 19.89
CA PRO A 135 27.36 -5.29 21.16
C PRO A 135 26.81 -4.32 22.24
N PRO A 136 26.91 -4.65 23.54
CA PRO A 136 26.47 -3.80 24.66
C PRO A 136 27.49 -2.72 25.07
N PRO A 137 27.11 -1.72 25.91
CA PRO A 137 27.90 -0.50 26.09
C PRO A 137 28.84 -0.45 27.32
N GLY A 138 29.97 0.28 27.19
CA GLY A 138 30.58 1.04 28.30
C GLY A 138 32.09 0.89 28.54
N GLY A 139 32.77 2.01 28.88
CA GLY A 139 33.93 2.00 29.80
C GLY A 139 35.36 2.14 29.24
N SER A 140 35.82 3.39 29.06
CA SER A 140 37.20 3.92 29.31
C SER A 140 38.44 3.00 29.31
N GLY A 141 39.51 3.34 28.56
CA GLY A 141 40.83 2.67 28.79
C GLY A 141 42.00 2.91 27.83
N THR A 142 42.44 4.15 27.62
CA THR A 142 43.68 4.60 26.93
C THR A 142 44.79 3.57 26.59
N ARG A 143 45.10 3.42 25.29
CA ARG A 143 46.49 3.33 24.79
C ARG A 143 46.59 3.67 23.30
N ASN A 144 47.60 4.46 22.90
CA ASN A 144 47.69 5.07 21.57
C ASN A 144 49.14 5.13 21.03
N PRO A 145 49.41 4.41 19.93
CA PRO A 145 50.43 4.76 18.94
C PRO A 145 49.82 4.81 17.52
N PHE A 146 50.01 5.81 16.66
CA PHE A 146 51.08 6.82 16.53
C PHE A 146 50.54 8.22 16.19
N LYS A 147 51.41 9.25 16.19
CA LYS A 147 51.09 10.60 15.69
C LYS A 147 51.45 10.74 14.20
N GLY A 148 50.61 11.40 13.43
CA GLY A 148 50.92 11.95 12.10
C GLY A 148 49.79 12.87 11.62
N LYS A 149 50.12 14.07 11.11
CA LYS A 149 49.18 14.98 10.41
C LYS A 149 49.72 15.25 8.98
N PRO A 150 49.10 16.08 8.13
CA PRO A 150 48.20 15.59 7.09
C PRO A 150 48.68 15.97 5.67
N ALA A 151 48.02 15.45 4.64
CA ALA A 151 48.19 15.90 3.26
C ALA A 151 46.82 16.28 2.66
N LEU A 152 46.78 17.37 1.88
CA LEU A 152 45.62 17.72 1.06
C LEU A 152 45.57 16.79 -0.17
N ALA A 153 44.36 16.46 -0.61
CA ALA A 153 44.08 16.06 -1.97
C ALA A 153 42.76 16.68 -2.42
N VAL A 154 42.83 17.67 -3.31
CA VAL A 154 41.70 18.18 -4.09
C VAL A 154 42.05 17.97 -5.56
N GLY A 155 41.21 17.23 -6.27
CA GLY A 155 41.28 16.97 -7.71
C GLY A 155 39.95 16.28 -8.11
N ALA A 156 39.16 16.85 -9.03
CA ALA A 156 39.40 16.80 -10.47
C ALA A 156 39.36 15.33 -10.97
N ALA A 157 38.29 14.79 -11.53
CA ALA A 157 37.12 15.37 -12.23
C ALA A 157 37.49 16.17 -13.51
N VAL A 158 36.85 15.79 -14.63
CA VAL A 158 36.97 16.36 -15.99
C VAL A 158 38.33 16.17 -16.70
N ALA A 159 38.50 15.03 -17.40
CA ALA A 159 39.43 14.89 -18.55
C ALA A 159 39.19 13.58 -19.35
N ALA A 160 38.00 13.40 -19.97
CA ALA A 160 37.72 12.23 -20.83
C ALA A 160 36.86 12.53 -22.09
N LEU A 161 36.72 13.82 -22.45
CA LEU A 161 35.91 14.27 -23.61
C LEU A 161 36.63 15.39 -24.39
N LEU A 162 37.87 15.17 -24.79
CA LEU A 162 38.60 16.00 -25.77
C LEU A 162 39.48 15.15 -26.70
N VAL A 163 38.82 14.31 -27.50
CA VAL A 163 39.40 13.71 -28.72
C VAL A 163 38.40 13.99 -29.85
N ILE A 164 38.89 14.35 -31.04
CA ILE A 164 38.14 14.93 -32.17
C ILE A 164 37.71 16.38 -31.92
N GLY A 165 38.56 17.34 -32.34
CA GLY A 165 38.34 18.78 -32.09
C GLY A 165 39.19 19.74 -32.94
N GLY A 166 39.32 19.48 -34.25
CA GLY A 166 40.20 20.24 -35.16
C GLY A 166 41.66 19.75 -35.13
N THR A 167 42.49 19.96 -36.17
CA THR A 167 42.36 20.85 -37.34
C THR A 167 42.92 20.20 -38.61
N VAL A 168 42.30 20.43 -39.77
CA VAL A 168 42.93 20.18 -41.08
C VAL A 168 43.51 21.49 -41.61
N TYR A 169 44.81 21.51 -41.91
CA TYR A 169 45.42 22.56 -42.74
C TYR A 169 46.40 21.93 -43.74
N ALA A 170 46.59 22.59 -44.88
CA ALA A 170 47.11 21.99 -46.10
C ALA A 170 48.60 21.60 -46.05
N VAL A 171 48.91 20.51 -46.75
CA VAL A 171 50.19 20.30 -47.44
C VAL A 171 49.88 19.99 -48.91
N THR A 172 50.67 20.57 -49.82
CA THR A 172 50.46 20.57 -51.27
C THR A 172 51.42 19.64 -52.02
N GLY A 173 50.99 19.00 -53.10
CA GLY A 173 51.87 18.60 -54.21
C GLY A 173 51.52 17.30 -54.93
N GLY A 174 51.55 17.33 -56.28
CA GLY A 174 51.65 16.15 -57.15
C GLY A 174 50.37 15.73 -57.90
N ASP A 175 50.27 16.15 -59.17
CA ASP A 175 50.16 15.32 -60.39
C ASP A 175 49.17 14.12 -60.42
N ASP A 176 48.35 13.87 -61.46
CA ASP A 176 48.18 14.56 -62.76
C ASP A 176 46.81 14.21 -63.42
N GLY A 177 46.34 15.05 -64.36
CA GLY A 177 45.37 14.71 -65.42
C GLY A 177 43.87 14.62 -65.04
N GLY A 178 42.98 15.36 -65.74
CA GLY A 178 41.52 15.18 -65.54
C GLY A 178 40.55 15.86 -66.52
N LYS A 179 40.62 17.19 -66.70
CA LYS A 179 39.79 18.02 -67.61
C LYS A 179 38.24 17.82 -67.55
N LYS A 180 37.53 18.74 -66.88
CA LYS A 180 36.54 19.67 -67.50
C LYS A 180 35.86 20.58 -66.47
N GLU A 181 35.44 21.74 -66.94
CA GLU A 181 34.71 22.79 -66.20
C GLU A 181 33.34 23.06 -66.91
N PRO A 182 32.48 24.00 -66.50
CA PRO A 182 31.26 23.65 -65.78
C PRO A 182 29.96 23.97 -66.56
N VAL A 183 28.84 23.44 -66.07
CA VAL A 183 27.49 23.95 -66.38
C VAL A 183 26.65 23.99 -65.11
N ALA A 184 25.95 25.10 -64.89
CA ALA A 184 25.17 25.34 -63.68
C ALA A 184 23.70 24.91 -63.84
N GLY A 185 23.16 24.22 -62.83
CA GLY A 185 21.72 24.01 -62.65
C GLY A 185 21.32 24.49 -61.25
N LYS A 186 20.28 25.33 -61.15
CA LYS A 186 19.70 25.76 -59.87
C LYS A 186 18.62 24.80 -59.42
N SER A 187 18.63 24.45 -58.13
CA SER A 187 17.44 24.14 -57.32
C SER A 187 17.74 24.46 -55.85
N ASP A 188 17.14 25.56 -55.39
CA ASP A 188 16.54 25.86 -54.08
C ASP A 188 17.21 25.44 -52.74
N ASP A 189 17.10 26.33 -51.76
CA ASP A 189 17.81 26.26 -50.47
C ASP A 189 17.36 25.10 -49.55
N PRO A 190 18.30 24.46 -48.81
CA PRO A 190 17.98 23.44 -47.83
C PRO A 190 17.26 24.01 -46.59
N LYS A 191 16.09 23.46 -46.30
CA LYS A 191 15.27 23.77 -45.11
C LYS A 191 16.00 23.38 -43.80
N PRO A 192 15.84 24.11 -42.68
CA PRO A 192 16.52 23.80 -41.43
C PRO A 192 16.18 22.42 -40.86
N THR A 193 17.21 21.73 -40.35
CA THR A 193 17.07 20.47 -39.60
C THR A 193 16.42 20.73 -38.24
N ALA A 194 15.39 19.96 -37.90
CA ALA A 194 14.88 19.85 -36.52
C ALA A 194 15.45 18.56 -35.88
N PRO A 195 15.71 18.54 -34.56
CA PRO A 195 16.18 17.35 -33.87
C PRO A 195 15.05 16.34 -33.59
N GLU A 196 15.46 15.09 -33.40
CA GLU A 196 14.80 14.02 -32.63
C GLU A 196 13.31 13.72 -32.91
N SER A 197 13.06 12.56 -33.52
CA SER A 197 11.75 11.94 -33.60
C SER A 197 11.14 11.74 -32.20
N PRO A 198 9.81 11.86 -32.03
CA PRO A 198 9.13 11.41 -30.82
C PRO A 198 9.42 9.93 -30.55
N VAL A 199 9.51 9.57 -29.28
CA VAL A 199 9.47 8.17 -28.85
C VAL A 199 8.09 7.57 -29.18
N ASP A 200 8.09 6.31 -29.60
CA ASP A 200 6.90 5.59 -30.04
C ASP A 200 6.30 4.84 -28.83
N PRO A 201 5.14 5.26 -28.28
CA PRO A 201 4.50 4.53 -27.19
C PRO A 201 3.85 3.27 -27.76
N GLY A 202 4.32 2.09 -27.35
CA GLY A 202 3.90 0.78 -27.88
C GLY A 202 2.42 0.71 -28.24
N ASP A 203 2.15 0.52 -29.53
CA ASP A 203 0.96 1.01 -30.25
C ASP A 203 -0.40 0.40 -29.86
N GLY A 204 -0.44 -0.48 -28.86
CA GLY A 204 -1.62 -1.20 -28.42
C GLY A 204 -2.02 -2.39 -29.31
N SER A 205 -1.37 -2.56 -30.47
CA SER A 205 -1.63 -3.61 -31.48
C SER A 205 -1.01 -4.96 -31.10
N GLY A 206 -1.09 -5.32 -29.80
CA GLY A 206 -1.02 -6.71 -29.38
C GLY A 206 -2.28 -7.42 -29.84
N ASP A 207 -2.30 -7.81 -31.12
CA ASP A 207 -3.46 -8.26 -31.88
C ASP A 207 -4.23 -9.41 -31.22
N GLY A 208 -5.54 -9.48 -31.48
CA GLY A 208 -6.40 -10.62 -31.14
C GLY A 208 -6.17 -11.86 -32.03
N GLY A 209 -4.93 -12.08 -32.47
CA GLY A 209 -4.50 -13.14 -33.38
C GLY A 209 -3.00 -13.06 -33.64
N ALA A 210 -2.35 -14.22 -33.77
CA ALA A 210 -0.90 -14.41 -33.59
C ALA A 210 -0.46 -14.24 -32.13
N ASP A 211 -0.78 -15.26 -31.32
CA ASP A 211 -0.21 -15.55 -30.02
C ASP A 211 1.31 -15.84 -30.20
N PRO A 212 2.23 -14.94 -29.79
CA PRO A 212 3.64 -15.01 -30.21
C PRO A 212 4.41 -16.16 -29.54
N ASP A 213 3.94 -16.60 -28.38
CA ASP A 213 4.48 -17.71 -27.60
C ASP A 213 3.65 -19.00 -27.79
N ASP A 214 2.60 -18.97 -28.63
CA ASP A 214 1.53 -19.97 -28.78
C ASP A 214 1.04 -20.54 -27.44
N LEU A 215 0.61 -19.65 -26.54
CA LEU A 215 0.08 -19.98 -25.21
C LEU A 215 -1.21 -20.83 -25.24
N ASN A 216 -1.73 -21.10 -26.43
CA ASN A 216 -2.85 -22.00 -26.68
C ASN A 216 -2.45 -23.31 -27.41
N GLU A 217 -1.16 -23.54 -27.72
CA GLU A 217 -0.70 -24.76 -28.41
C GLU A 217 -1.08 -26.01 -27.61
N GLY A 218 -1.52 -27.07 -28.29
CA GLY A 218 -1.85 -28.36 -27.67
C GLY A 218 -3.03 -28.36 -26.70
N ARG A 219 -3.69 -27.21 -26.47
CA ARG A 219 -4.82 -27.04 -25.54
C ARG A 219 -5.89 -28.10 -25.76
N ARG A 220 -6.28 -28.77 -24.68
CA ARG A 220 -7.20 -29.92 -24.71
C ARG A 220 -8.67 -29.46 -24.70
N PRO A 221 -9.60 -30.27 -25.26
CA PRO A 221 -11.04 -29.99 -25.17
C PRO A 221 -11.51 -29.90 -23.71
N GLY A 222 -12.04 -28.73 -23.32
CA GLY A 222 -12.55 -28.47 -21.97
C GLY A 222 -11.64 -27.61 -21.08
N GLU A 223 -10.38 -27.40 -21.49
CA GLU A 223 -9.49 -26.40 -20.86
C GLU A 223 -9.95 -24.97 -21.21
N SER A 224 -9.44 -23.98 -20.50
CA SER A 224 -9.57 -22.56 -20.84
C SER A 224 -8.65 -22.21 -21.99
N LYS A 225 -8.88 -21.05 -22.61
CA LYS A 225 -7.93 -20.40 -23.53
C LYS A 225 -7.25 -19.26 -22.78
N VAL A 226 -6.03 -18.92 -23.16
CA VAL A 226 -5.59 -17.53 -23.06
C VAL A 226 -6.46 -16.73 -24.05
N LEU A 227 -7.28 -15.81 -23.54
CA LEU A 227 -8.08 -14.91 -24.37
C LEU A 227 -7.20 -13.83 -25.00
N TRP A 228 -6.26 -13.32 -24.20
CA TRP A 228 -5.28 -12.32 -24.56
C TRP A 228 -4.19 -12.24 -23.48
N TYR A 229 -3.01 -11.84 -23.92
CA TYR A 229 -1.84 -11.52 -23.09
C TYR A 229 -1.34 -10.13 -23.48
N LYS A 230 -0.78 -9.37 -22.53
CA LYS A 230 -0.22 -8.04 -22.73
C LYS A 230 1.11 -7.90 -22.01
N GLU A 231 2.04 -7.31 -22.74
CA GLU A 231 3.38 -6.90 -22.30
C GLU A 231 3.30 -5.53 -21.60
N ALA A 232 4.31 -5.17 -20.81
CA ALA A 232 4.33 -3.91 -20.06
C ALA A 232 4.94 -2.75 -20.85
N PRO A 233 4.56 -1.49 -20.54
CA PRO A 233 5.27 -0.32 -21.05
C PRO A 233 6.64 -0.17 -20.36
N ASP A 234 7.58 0.45 -21.06
CA ASP A 234 8.95 0.72 -20.61
C ASP A 234 9.00 1.29 -19.18
N ALA A 235 9.72 0.59 -18.30
CA ALA A 235 9.97 1.00 -16.93
C ALA A 235 11.46 1.31 -16.73
N PRO A 236 11.85 2.30 -15.90
CA PRO A 236 13.25 2.54 -15.61
C PRO A 236 13.86 1.33 -14.87
N GLY A 237 15.07 0.90 -15.20
CA GLY A 237 15.81 -0.22 -14.58
C GLY A 237 16.16 -0.10 -13.08
N SER A 238 15.53 0.82 -12.36
CA SER A 238 15.32 0.73 -10.90
C SER A 238 14.10 -0.14 -10.52
N GLY A 239 13.34 -0.59 -11.51
CA GLY A 239 11.97 -1.03 -11.40
C GLY A 239 10.96 0.11 -11.27
N ALA A 240 9.69 -0.22 -11.51
CA ALA A 240 8.54 0.65 -11.34
C ALA A 240 7.38 -0.08 -10.65
N GLU A 241 6.45 0.67 -10.08
CA GLU A 241 5.20 0.10 -9.54
C GLU A 241 4.19 -0.11 -10.65
N ALA A 242 3.46 -1.22 -10.56
CA ALA A 242 2.28 -1.52 -11.35
C ALA A 242 1.10 -1.86 -10.41
N ASN A 243 0.94 -1.11 -9.33
CA ASN A 243 -0.10 -1.36 -8.33
C ASN A 243 -1.49 -0.93 -8.82
N GLY A 244 -2.40 -1.90 -8.99
CA GLY A 244 -3.79 -1.68 -9.38
C GLY A 244 -4.21 -2.42 -10.65
N MET A 245 -5.30 -3.17 -10.53
CA MET A 245 -6.04 -3.87 -11.59
C MET A 245 -7.53 -3.71 -11.28
N TRP A 246 -8.37 -3.46 -12.29
CA TRP A 246 -9.82 -3.35 -12.11
C TRP A 246 -10.55 -3.94 -13.30
N ILE A 247 -11.48 -4.87 -13.04
CA ILE A 247 -12.34 -5.44 -14.07
C ILE A 247 -13.73 -4.81 -14.01
N THR A 248 -14.28 -4.45 -15.16
CA THR A 248 -15.69 -4.10 -15.36
C THR A 248 -16.34 -5.10 -16.33
N ASP A 249 -17.66 -5.03 -16.48
CA ASP A 249 -18.49 -5.79 -17.43
C ASP A 249 -17.97 -5.75 -18.89
N ARG A 250 -17.08 -4.80 -19.22
CA ARG A 250 -16.58 -4.50 -20.57
C ARG A 250 -15.08 -4.23 -20.66
N THR A 251 -14.42 -3.78 -19.60
CA THR A 251 -13.03 -3.32 -19.66
C THR A 251 -12.21 -3.83 -18.48
N ALA A 252 -11.07 -4.45 -18.79
CA ALA A 252 -10.00 -4.76 -17.85
C ALA A 252 -8.99 -3.60 -17.87
N VAL A 253 -8.79 -2.94 -16.73
CA VAL A 253 -7.94 -1.75 -16.59
C VAL A 253 -6.74 -2.07 -15.71
N LYS A 254 -5.56 -1.58 -16.10
CA LYS A 254 -4.29 -1.83 -15.42
C LYS A 254 -3.50 -0.53 -15.25
N ALA A 255 -2.91 -0.32 -14.08
CA ALA A 255 -1.90 0.72 -13.86
C ALA A 255 -0.48 0.15 -14.00
N ALA A 256 0.42 0.87 -14.68
CA ALA A 256 1.81 0.51 -14.89
C ALA A 256 2.69 1.75 -15.03
N TYR A 257 3.65 1.96 -14.12
CA TYR A 257 4.59 3.09 -14.10
C TYR A 257 3.95 4.48 -14.23
N LYS A 258 3.77 5.00 -15.45
CA LYS A 258 3.14 6.30 -15.75
C LYS A 258 1.76 6.18 -16.37
N ASP A 259 1.34 4.99 -16.75
CA ASP A 259 0.20 4.76 -17.61
C ASP A 259 -0.93 4.04 -16.89
N LEU A 260 -2.16 4.42 -17.24
CA LEU A 260 -3.33 3.59 -17.05
C LEU A 260 -3.78 3.12 -18.43
N VAL A 261 -3.88 1.81 -18.63
CA VAL A 261 -4.29 1.16 -19.89
C VAL A 261 -5.60 0.40 -19.70
N GLY A 262 -6.42 0.31 -20.74
CA GLY A 262 -7.71 -0.37 -20.71
C GLY A 262 -7.89 -1.30 -21.91
N TYR A 263 -8.26 -2.55 -21.64
CA TYR A 263 -8.42 -3.62 -22.63
C TYR A 263 -9.84 -4.18 -22.62
N GLY A 264 -10.36 -4.61 -23.77
CA GLY A 264 -11.63 -5.32 -23.87
C GLY A 264 -11.58 -6.69 -23.17
N VAL A 265 -12.52 -6.97 -22.27
CA VAL A 265 -12.54 -8.24 -21.49
C VAL A 265 -12.71 -9.50 -22.35
N GLY A 266 -13.15 -9.36 -23.60
CA GLY A 266 -13.34 -10.48 -24.53
C GLY A 266 -12.13 -10.81 -25.40
N ASP A 267 -11.37 -9.78 -25.81
CA ASP A 267 -10.46 -9.81 -26.96
C ASP A 267 -9.11 -9.11 -26.72
N GLY A 268 -8.95 -8.38 -25.62
CA GLY A 268 -7.73 -7.65 -25.30
C GLY A 268 -7.51 -6.41 -26.16
N ALA A 269 -8.47 -6.02 -27.00
CA ALA A 269 -8.34 -4.83 -27.85
C ALA A 269 -8.32 -3.55 -26.98
N PRO A 270 -7.58 -2.49 -27.36
CA PRO A 270 -7.61 -1.22 -26.63
C PRO A 270 -9.05 -0.67 -26.49
N ALA A 271 -9.51 -0.51 -25.25
CA ALA A 271 -10.86 -0.07 -24.94
C ALA A 271 -11.02 1.47 -25.02
N TRP A 272 -9.90 2.19 -24.88
CA TRP A 272 -9.74 3.64 -24.95
C TRP A 272 -8.25 3.99 -25.00
N ASP A 273 -7.91 5.22 -25.40
CA ASP A 273 -6.51 5.68 -25.57
C ASP A 273 -5.73 5.69 -24.24
N THR A 274 -4.51 5.13 -24.24
CA THR A 274 -3.63 5.03 -23.05
C THR A 274 -3.50 6.36 -22.30
N LEU A 275 -3.78 6.33 -20.99
CA LEU A 275 -3.77 7.52 -20.15
C LEU A 275 -2.42 7.71 -19.46
N THR A 276 -1.45 8.22 -20.20
CA THR A 276 -0.17 8.64 -19.62
C THR A 276 -0.37 9.78 -18.63
N PHE A 277 0.37 9.72 -17.53
CA PHE A 277 0.47 10.76 -16.50
C PHE A 277 1.80 11.51 -16.60
N PRO A 278 1.86 12.81 -16.21
CA PRO A 278 3.09 13.61 -16.32
C PRO A 278 4.30 13.06 -15.56
N GLN A 279 4.05 12.19 -14.57
CA GLN A 279 5.03 11.51 -13.72
C GLN A 279 4.45 10.16 -13.28
N LYS A 280 5.27 9.31 -12.64
CA LYS A 280 4.83 7.98 -12.22
C LYS A 280 3.60 8.04 -11.30
N ILE A 281 2.69 7.09 -11.51
CA ILE A 281 1.64 6.72 -10.56
C ILE A 281 2.33 6.17 -9.30
N CYS A 282 1.78 6.49 -8.14
CA CYS A 282 2.41 6.22 -6.83
C CYS A 282 1.40 5.85 -5.73
N ALA A 283 0.10 5.93 -6.01
CA ALA A 283 -0.95 5.23 -5.27
C ALA A 283 -2.19 5.09 -6.16
N THR A 284 -3.00 4.06 -5.94
CA THR A 284 -4.25 3.81 -6.69
C THR A 284 -5.34 3.31 -5.75
N THR A 285 -6.62 3.59 -6.05
CA THR A 285 -7.73 3.09 -5.23
C THR A 285 -7.98 1.62 -5.53
N ALA A 286 -7.62 0.72 -4.61
CA ALA A 286 -7.81 -0.73 -4.78
C ALA A 286 -9.27 -1.14 -5.01
N GLN A 287 -10.23 -0.34 -4.53
CA GLN A 287 -11.66 -0.50 -4.81
C GLN A 287 -12.12 0.56 -5.82
N LYS A 288 -12.97 0.15 -6.77
CA LYS A 288 -13.71 1.05 -7.67
C LYS A 288 -15.06 1.46 -7.05
N THR A 289 -15.64 2.57 -7.51
CA THR A 289 -17.03 2.92 -7.16
C THR A 289 -18.04 2.03 -7.91
N ALA A 290 -19.32 2.10 -7.49
CA ALA A 290 -20.42 1.41 -8.16
C ALA A 290 -20.76 1.96 -9.57
N ASP A 291 -20.16 3.08 -9.98
CA ASP A 291 -20.22 3.65 -11.33
C ASP A 291 -18.87 3.57 -12.07
N ASP A 292 -18.04 2.56 -11.72
CA ASP A 292 -16.76 2.23 -12.36
C ASP A 292 -15.76 3.40 -12.41
N LYS A 293 -15.66 4.16 -11.31
CA LYS A 293 -14.62 5.19 -11.12
C LYS A 293 -13.53 4.69 -10.19
N ILE A 294 -12.31 5.11 -10.49
CA ILE A 294 -11.16 5.03 -9.58
C ILE A 294 -10.57 6.43 -9.38
N VAL A 295 -9.67 6.56 -8.41
CA VAL A 295 -8.78 7.71 -8.30
C VAL A 295 -7.33 7.18 -8.23
N VAL A 296 -6.45 7.82 -9.00
CA VAL A 296 -5.01 7.59 -8.93
C VAL A 296 -4.29 8.81 -8.37
N ALA A 297 -3.19 8.59 -7.67
CA ALA A 297 -2.22 9.63 -7.31
C ALA A 297 -0.95 9.42 -8.15
N TYR A 298 -0.40 10.52 -8.66
CA TYR A 298 0.90 10.55 -9.33
C TYR A 298 1.84 11.58 -8.70
N MET A 299 3.14 11.44 -8.97
CA MET A 299 4.18 12.26 -8.36
C MET A 299 4.16 13.71 -8.86
N SER A 300 4.48 14.66 -7.99
CA SER A 300 4.58 16.09 -8.33
C SER A 300 5.80 16.47 -9.18
N GLY A 301 6.65 15.51 -9.55
CA GLY A 301 7.91 15.69 -10.28
C GLY A 301 8.77 14.42 -10.27
N ALA A 302 9.93 14.47 -10.93
CA ALA A 302 10.82 13.31 -11.10
C ALA A 302 11.91 13.15 -10.01
N SER A 303 12.12 14.16 -9.15
CA SER A 303 13.16 14.13 -8.12
C SER A 303 12.73 13.40 -6.84
N ASP A 304 13.67 12.95 -6.02
CA ASP A 304 13.43 12.33 -4.70
C ASP A 304 12.67 13.22 -3.69
N ARG A 305 12.51 14.51 -3.97
CA ARG A 305 11.70 15.47 -3.18
C ARG A 305 10.28 15.66 -3.70
N ALA A 306 9.91 14.98 -4.79
CA ALA A 306 8.55 15.00 -5.31
C ALA A 306 7.60 14.26 -4.36
N LYS A 307 6.32 14.62 -4.45
CA LYS A 307 5.27 14.13 -3.55
C LYS A 307 4.25 13.34 -4.32
N CYS A 308 3.74 12.25 -3.75
CA CYS A 308 2.59 11.52 -4.28
C CYS A 308 1.29 12.29 -3.98
N ASN A 309 1.12 13.47 -4.60
CA ASN A 309 0.11 14.44 -4.19
C ASN A 309 -0.83 14.94 -5.29
N GLN A 310 -0.64 14.50 -6.54
CA GLN A 310 -1.49 14.91 -7.67
C GLN A 310 -2.57 13.85 -7.92
N LEU A 311 -3.83 14.16 -7.63
CA LEU A 311 -4.97 13.26 -7.82
C LEU A 311 -5.63 13.41 -9.19
N GLN A 312 -6.08 12.30 -9.76
CA GLN A 312 -6.94 12.26 -10.94
C GLN A 312 -8.01 11.17 -10.77
N GLN A 313 -9.29 11.56 -10.87
CA GLN A 313 -10.40 10.61 -11.05
C GLN A 313 -10.38 10.07 -12.49
N VAL A 314 -10.62 8.76 -12.68
CA VAL A 314 -10.77 8.15 -14.01
C VAL A 314 -12.00 7.25 -14.07
N ASP A 315 -12.71 7.30 -15.20
CA ASP A 315 -13.75 6.34 -15.59
C ASP A 315 -13.13 5.11 -16.29
N LEU A 316 -13.28 3.93 -15.69
CA LEU A 316 -12.66 2.68 -16.17
C LEU A 316 -13.19 2.23 -17.54
N ASN A 317 -14.44 2.56 -17.86
CA ASN A 317 -15.15 2.09 -19.06
C ASN A 317 -14.85 2.90 -20.32
N THR A 318 -14.32 4.12 -20.16
CA THR A 318 -14.15 5.10 -21.24
C THR A 318 -12.82 5.87 -21.21
N GLY A 319 -11.95 5.63 -20.23
CA GLY A 319 -10.67 6.32 -20.07
C GLY A 319 -10.80 7.81 -19.71
N LYS A 320 -12.01 8.29 -19.40
CA LYS A 320 -12.22 9.73 -19.22
C LYS A 320 -11.67 10.19 -17.88
N LYS A 321 -10.61 11.00 -17.95
CA LYS A 321 -10.09 11.82 -16.85
C LYS A 321 -11.20 12.77 -16.38
N GLY A 322 -11.65 12.56 -15.15
CA GLY A 322 -12.64 13.42 -14.46
C GLY A 322 -11.96 14.60 -13.76
N TRP A 323 -12.39 14.91 -12.54
CA TRP A 323 -11.74 15.95 -11.74
C TRP A 323 -10.30 15.56 -11.36
N SER A 324 -9.45 16.57 -11.19
CA SER A 324 -8.11 16.46 -10.64
C SER A 324 -7.91 17.46 -9.51
N GLY A 325 -6.87 17.27 -8.68
CA GLY A 325 -6.58 18.17 -7.59
C GLY A 325 -5.30 17.84 -6.84
N GLU A 326 -4.69 18.83 -6.21
CA GLU A 326 -3.48 18.65 -5.41
C GLU A 326 -3.80 18.46 -3.92
N ILE A 327 -3.18 17.45 -3.30
CA ILE A 327 -3.19 17.22 -1.86
C ILE A 327 -2.09 18.10 -1.25
N ALA A 328 -2.48 19.06 -0.42
CA ALA A 328 -1.52 19.82 0.38
C ALA A 328 -0.87 18.93 1.46
N ASP A 329 0.35 19.26 1.89
CA ASP A 329 0.90 18.73 3.15
C ASP A 329 0.09 19.24 4.36
N GLY A 330 0.29 18.64 5.53
CA GLY A 330 -0.27 19.12 6.79
C GLY A 330 0.77 19.70 7.72
N ALA A 331 0.85 19.15 8.93
CA ALA A 331 1.82 19.54 9.94
C ALA A 331 3.22 18.96 9.67
N LEU A 332 4.20 19.30 10.52
CA LEU A 332 5.50 18.62 10.53
C LEU A 332 5.30 17.11 10.69
N PHE A 333 5.96 16.31 9.85
CA PHE A 333 5.81 14.86 9.68
C PHE A 333 4.50 14.36 9.03
N ASP A 334 3.55 15.23 8.73
CA ASP A 334 2.31 14.94 7.96
C ASP A 334 2.49 15.34 6.49
N SER A 335 3.29 14.54 5.79
CA SER A 335 3.72 14.80 4.40
C SER A 335 2.98 13.95 3.37
N THR A 336 2.91 14.47 2.15
CA THR A 336 2.37 13.78 0.96
C THR A 336 3.43 13.06 0.13
N ILE A 337 4.59 12.70 0.72
CA ILE A 337 5.64 11.93 0.02
C ILE A 337 5.09 10.58 -0.48
N THR A 338 4.34 9.89 0.38
CA THR A 338 3.53 8.71 0.08
C THR A 338 2.10 8.92 0.57
N VAL A 339 1.11 8.30 -0.08
CA VAL A 339 -0.31 8.34 0.33
C VAL A 339 -0.99 6.98 0.12
N GLU A 340 -2.00 6.69 0.93
CA GLU A 340 -2.91 5.55 0.77
C GLU A 340 -4.24 6.05 0.18
N LEU A 341 -4.85 5.34 -0.77
CA LEU A 341 -6.12 5.74 -1.40
C LEU A 341 -7.23 4.69 -1.16
N SER A 342 -8.15 4.97 -0.24
CA SER A 342 -9.25 4.06 0.11
C SER A 342 -10.60 4.66 -0.22
N ILE A 343 -11.41 3.98 -1.05
CA ILE A 343 -12.80 4.40 -1.37
C ILE A 343 -13.78 3.74 -0.39
N ALA A 344 -14.64 4.53 0.23
CA ALA A 344 -15.78 4.07 1.03
C ALA A 344 -17.08 4.69 0.48
N GLY A 345 -17.86 3.90 -0.27
CA GLY A 345 -19.00 4.39 -1.03
C GLY A 345 -18.58 5.45 -2.07
N ASN A 346 -19.06 6.69 -1.90
CA ASN A 346 -18.67 7.83 -2.75
C ASN A 346 -17.61 8.75 -2.11
N THR A 347 -16.92 8.30 -1.05
CA THR A 347 -15.83 9.05 -0.41
C THR A 347 -14.50 8.42 -0.76
N LEU A 348 -13.58 9.19 -1.33
CA LEU A 348 -12.15 8.91 -1.33
C LEU A 348 -11.58 9.37 0.01
N MET A 349 -10.92 8.48 0.75
CA MET A 349 -10.06 8.83 1.87
C MET A 349 -8.60 8.74 1.41
N VAL A 350 -7.90 9.87 1.43
CA VAL A 350 -6.45 9.95 1.20
C VAL A 350 -5.75 9.84 2.55
N GLY A 351 -5.19 8.68 2.84
CA GLY A 351 -4.31 8.46 3.99
C GLY A 351 -2.94 9.11 3.76
N ARG A 352 -2.36 9.67 4.82
CA ARG A 352 -1.02 10.25 4.87
C ARG A 352 -0.37 9.86 6.19
N SER A 353 0.93 10.10 6.33
CA SER A 353 1.62 9.94 7.62
C SER A 353 0.92 10.80 8.69
N GLN A 354 0.39 10.18 9.74
CA GLN A 354 -0.30 10.83 10.88
C GLN A 354 -1.66 11.50 10.58
N SER A 355 -2.26 11.32 9.39
CA SER A 355 -3.53 11.98 9.03
C SER A 355 -4.25 11.35 7.83
N GLY A 356 -5.38 11.94 7.44
CA GLY A 356 -5.88 11.83 6.07
C GLY A 356 -6.89 12.92 5.69
N THR A 357 -7.20 13.04 4.41
CA THR A 357 -8.19 13.99 3.87
C THR A 357 -9.24 13.25 3.05
N ALA A 358 -10.52 13.52 3.32
CA ALA A 358 -11.64 12.94 2.60
C ALA A 358 -12.13 13.86 1.47
N TYR A 359 -12.48 13.27 0.33
CA TYR A 359 -13.02 13.93 -0.86
C TYR A 359 -14.23 13.15 -1.39
N ASP A 360 -15.19 13.84 -1.99
CA ASP A 360 -16.29 13.21 -2.73
C ASP A 360 -15.78 12.75 -4.12
N VAL A 361 -15.96 11.45 -4.44
CA VAL A 361 -15.38 10.82 -5.64
C VAL A 361 -15.98 11.37 -6.93
N THR A 362 -17.23 11.85 -6.91
CA THR A 362 -17.89 12.41 -8.10
C THR A 362 -17.43 13.83 -8.42
N THR A 363 -17.16 14.65 -7.39
CA THR A 363 -16.97 16.10 -7.53
C THR A 363 -15.58 16.62 -7.20
N GLY A 364 -14.70 15.80 -6.60
CA GLY A 364 -13.40 16.24 -6.09
C GLY A 364 -13.48 17.18 -4.88
N LYS A 365 -14.68 17.43 -4.37
CA LYS A 365 -14.90 18.35 -3.25
C LYS A 365 -14.36 17.72 -1.96
N LYS A 366 -13.39 18.38 -1.34
CA LYS A 366 -12.94 18.05 0.03
C LYS A 366 -14.12 18.07 1.01
N LEU A 367 -14.27 17.00 1.78
CA LEU A 367 -15.33 16.78 2.75
C LEU A 367 -14.87 17.12 4.17
N TYR A 368 -13.76 16.55 4.63
CA TYR A 368 -13.18 16.78 5.95
C TYR A 368 -11.69 16.40 6.00
N ASP A 369 -11.02 16.86 7.06
CA ASP A 369 -9.71 16.35 7.47
C ASP A 369 -9.86 15.40 8.66
N LYS A 370 -9.01 14.38 8.73
CA LYS A 370 -8.83 13.53 9.89
C LYS A 370 -7.38 13.67 10.36
N LYS A 371 -7.18 14.22 11.56
CA LYS A 371 -5.87 14.65 12.10
C LYS A 371 -5.68 14.06 13.49
N LYS A 372 -4.54 14.36 14.13
CA LYS A 372 -4.29 14.05 15.54
C LYS A 372 -5.51 14.35 16.42
N TYR A 373 -5.86 13.44 17.31
CA TYR A 373 -6.92 13.58 18.30
C TYR A 373 -6.48 13.03 19.66
N GLY A 374 -7.24 13.35 20.72
CA GLY A 374 -6.82 13.10 22.10
C GLY A 374 -5.46 13.75 22.41
N ASP A 375 -4.76 13.22 23.42
CA ASP A 375 -3.45 13.74 23.81
C ASP A 375 -2.35 13.32 22.83
N ALA A 376 -2.46 12.14 22.22
CA ALA A 376 -1.37 11.50 21.47
C ALA A 376 -1.80 10.48 20.38
N CYS A 377 -3.03 10.50 19.87
CA CYS A 377 -3.48 9.58 18.81
C CYS A 377 -3.34 10.20 17.42
N PHE A 378 -2.67 9.50 16.51
CA PHE A 378 -2.41 9.92 15.13
C PHE A 378 -2.95 8.87 14.14
N PRO A 379 -3.90 9.22 13.25
CA PRO A 379 -4.34 8.32 12.17
C PRO A 379 -3.15 7.79 11.35
N ALA A 380 -3.09 6.49 11.14
CA ALA A 380 -1.93 5.80 10.57
C ALA A 380 -2.25 5.07 9.26
N ALA A 381 -3.50 4.64 9.05
CA ALA A 381 -3.97 3.93 7.86
C ALA A 381 -5.51 3.91 7.76
N PHE A 382 -6.05 3.65 6.55
CA PHE A 382 -7.48 3.66 6.26
C PHE A 382 -7.89 2.53 5.28
N SER A 383 -8.89 1.74 5.66
CA SER A 383 -9.48 0.70 4.81
C SER A 383 -10.92 1.07 4.38
N GLY A 384 -11.25 0.80 3.12
CA GLY A 384 -12.49 1.19 2.45
C GLY A 384 -13.42 0.03 2.08
N GLY A 385 -14.52 0.34 1.39
CA GLY A 385 -15.57 -0.59 0.98
C GLY A 385 -16.97 -0.06 1.31
N THR A 386 -17.83 -0.87 1.94
CA THR A 386 -19.14 -0.42 2.45
C THR A 386 -19.03 0.48 3.69
N ARG A 387 -17.88 0.42 4.38
CA ARG A 387 -17.55 1.15 5.61
C ARG A 387 -16.17 1.80 5.48
N LEU A 388 -15.92 2.87 6.23
CA LEU A 388 -14.59 3.50 6.33
C LEU A 388 -14.00 3.17 7.71
N ILE A 389 -12.92 2.41 7.70
CA ILE A 389 -12.18 2.01 8.90
C ILE A 389 -10.87 2.81 8.96
N GLN A 390 -10.57 3.36 10.12
CA GLN A 390 -9.31 4.03 10.44
C GLN A 390 -8.56 3.20 11.48
N VAL A 391 -7.25 3.06 11.30
CA VAL A 391 -6.32 2.71 12.37
C VAL A 391 -5.52 3.95 12.76
N ALA A 392 -5.26 4.13 14.05
CA ALA A 392 -4.42 5.20 14.59
C ALA A 392 -3.40 4.64 15.58
N SER A 393 -2.21 5.22 15.59
CA SER A 393 -1.18 4.94 16.61
C SER A 393 -1.29 5.96 17.73
N CYS A 394 -1.47 5.50 18.96
CA CYS A 394 -1.71 6.30 20.15
C CYS A 394 -0.56 6.18 21.15
N GLY A 395 -0.17 7.30 21.76
CA GLY A 395 0.73 7.30 22.92
C GLY A 395 2.16 6.78 22.66
N ALA A 396 2.63 6.83 21.41
CA ALA A 396 3.92 6.28 21.00
C ALA A 396 5.10 6.80 21.87
N GLY A 397 5.97 5.89 22.31
CA GLY A 397 7.08 6.18 23.22
C GLY A 397 6.67 6.38 24.68
N THR A 398 5.45 5.98 25.09
CA THR A 398 4.95 6.09 26.47
C THR A 398 4.37 4.77 26.98
N ASP A 399 4.07 4.70 28.28
CA ASP A 399 3.40 3.51 28.84
C ASP A 399 1.96 3.31 28.38
N ASN A 400 1.33 4.32 27.79
CA ASN A 400 0.01 4.23 27.17
C ASN A 400 0.09 4.00 25.65
N GLU A 401 1.19 3.46 25.13
CA GLU A 401 1.33 3.15 23.70
C GLU A 401 0.38 2.01 23.27
N HIS A 402 -0.47 2.26 22.27
CA HIS A 402 -1.40 1.29 21.69
C HIS A 402 -1.87 1.70 20.29
N ASP A 403 -2.51 0.78 19.58
CA ASP A 403 -3.25 1.08 18.35
C ASP A 403 -4.76 1.23 18.67
N GLU A 404 -5.42 2.25 18.09
CA GLU A 404 -6.87 2.40 18.06
C GLU A 404 -7.44 2.00 16.69
N LEU A 405 -8.56 1.29 16.71
CA LEU A 405 -9.42 1.01 15.57
C LEU A 405 -10.70 1.86 15.68
N GLN A 406 -11.05 2.59 14.62
CA GLN A 406 -12.27 3.41 14.56
C GLN A 406 -13.06 3.15 13.28
N GLU A 407 -14.39 3.05 13.38
CA GLU A 407 -15.25 3.25 12.21
C GLU A 407 -15.65 4.72 12.10
N LEU A 408 -15.51 5.27 10.90
CA LEU A 408 -15.91 6.62 10.56
C LEU A 408 -17.22 6.60 9.76
N ASP A 409 -18.05 7.62 9.95
CA ASP A 409 -19.03 8.00 8.93
C ASP A 409 -18.28 8.50 7.67
N PRO A 410 -18.40 7.84 6.50
CA PRO A 410 -17.57 8.17 5.34
C PRO A 410 -17.77 9.61 4.83
N LYS A 411 -18.93 10.24 5.04
CA LYS A 411 -19.23 11.58 4.52
C LYS A 411 -18.83 12.71 5.46
N THR A 412 -18.71 12.45 6.77
CA THR A 412 -18.50 13.49 7.79
C THR A 412 -17.30 13.26 8.72
N GLY A 413 -16.62 12.11 8.65
CA GLY A 413 -15.43 11.80 9.46
C GLY A 413 -15.70 11.61 10.95
N LYS A 414 -16.98 11.67 11.36
CA LYS A 414 -17.45 11.41 12.71
C LYS A 414 -17.17 9.97 13.10
N VAL A 415 -16.58 9.78 14.27
CA VAL A 415 -16.36 8.44 14.84
C VAL A 415 -17.70 7.85 15.23
N LYS A 416 -18.02 6.64 14.75
CA LYS A 416 -19.19 5.87 15.18
C LYS A 416 -18.91 5.09 16.45
N TRP A 417 -17.70 4.51 16.53
CA TRP A 417 -17.16 3.81 17.70
C TRP A 417 -15.63 3.78 17.63
N THR A 418 -15.00 3.55 18.78
CA THR A 418 -13.56 3.34 18.94
C THR A 418 -13.32 2.03 19.69
N PHE A 419 -12.32 1.26 19.29
CA PHE A 419 -11.77 0.13 20.02
C PHE A 419 -10.27 0.34 20.20
N ALA A 420 -9.82 0.53 21.44
CA ALA A 420 -8.41 0.58 21.80
C ALA A 420 -7.89 -0.84 22.07
N TYR A 421 -6.77 -1.21 21.46
CA TYR A 421 -6.06 -2.45 21.77
C TYR A 421 -5.21 -2.29 23.06
N GLU A 422 -4.80 -3.41 23.67
CA GLU A 422 -3.81 -3.37 24.75
C GLU A 422 -2.40 -3.03 24.22
N LYS A 423 -1.52 -2.55 25.10
CA LYS A 423 -0.11 -2.24 24.78
C LYS A 423 0.60 -3.42 24.08
N GLY A 424 1.43 -3.08 23.09
CA GLY A 424 2.21 -4.04 22.29
C GLY A 424 1.43 -4.70 21.14
N TRP A 425 0.09 -4.61 21.09
CA TRP A 425 -0.65 -5.04 19.91
C TRP A 425 -0.59 -3.99 18.80
N ARG A 426 -0.31 -4.45 17.59
CA ARG A 426 -0.32 -3.67 16.35
C ARG A 426 -1.35 -4.22 15.38
N ILE A 427 -2.13 -3.35 14.77
CA ILE A 427 -3.07 -3.74 13.72
C ILE A 427 -2.30 -3.82 12.39
N GLY A 428 -2.29 -4.99 11.75
CA GLY A 428 -1.55 -5.25 10.52
C GLY A 428 -2.39 -5.08 9.26
N ARG A 429 -3.58 -5.70 9.21
CA ARG A 429 -4.46 -5.72 8.01
C ARG A 429 -5.94 -5.71 8.39
N THR A 430 -6.77 -5.27 7.47
CA THR A 430 -8.23 -5.41 7.47
C THR A 430 -8.61 -6.41 6.39
N PHE A 431 -8.84 -7.67 6.77
CA PHE A 431 -9.19 -8.77 5.86
C PHE A 431 -10.60 -8.64 5.26
N SER A 432 -11.48 -7.89 5.92
CA SER A 432 -12.68 -7.30 5.32
C SER A 432 -13.15 -6.15 6.20
N VAL A 433 -13.77 -5.12 5.62
CA VAL A 433 -14.49 -4.08 6.38
C VAL A 433 -15.91 -4.51 6.76
N ASP A 434 -16.48 -5.51 6.08
CA ASP A 434 -17.89 -5.90 6.23
C ASP A 434 -18.13 -7.38 5.82
N PRO A 435 -18.38 -8.30 6.77
CA PRO A 435 -18.19 -8.11 8.22
C PRO A 435 -16.73 -7.75 8.56
N LEU A 436 -16.53 -6.92 9.58
CA LEU A 436 -15.18 -6.42 9.91
C LEU A 436 -14.30 -7.53 10.52
N VAL A 437 -13.21 -7.84 9.84
CA VAL A 437 -12.19 -8.83 10.22
C VAL A 437 -10.82 -8.15 10.18
N VAL A 438 -10.11 -8.16 11.31
CA VAL A 438 -8.85 -7.42 11.50
C VAL A 438 -7.75 -8.38 11.97
N TYR A 439 -6.63 -8.39 11.24
CA TYR A 439 -5.40 -9.08 11.62
C TYR A 439 -4.49 -8.15 12.43
N SER A 440 -3.92 -8.68 13.51
CA SER A 440 -3.06 -7.95 14.45
C SER A 440 -1.94 -8.83 14.99
N THR A 441 -0.79 -8.23 15.29
CA THR A 441 0.40 -8.88 15.85
C THR A 441 0.76 -8.30 17.20
N ASN A 442 1.54 -9.03 18.00
CA ASN A 442 2.15 -8.54 19.24
C ASN A 442 3.56 -9.16 19.34
N GLU A 443 4.56 -8.34 19.02
CA GLU A 443 5.96 -8.77 18.88
C GLU A 443 6.57 -9.18 20.23
N ASP A 444 6.25 -8.47 21.32
CA ASP A 444 6.68 -8.79 22.70
C ASP A 444 6.23 -10.19 23.16
N LYS A 445 5.18 -10.74 22.54
CA LYS A 445 4.56 -12.03 22.86
C LYS A 445 4.75 -13.10 21.78
N ASP A 446 5.48 -12.81 20.70
CA ASP A 446 5.64 -13.66 19.51
C ASP A 446 4.31 -14.27 19.02
N THR A 447 3.30 -13.41 18.81
CA THR A 447 1.94 -13.89 18.55
C THR A 447 1.13 -13.00 17.61
N TRP A 448 0.06 -13.56 17.04
CA TRP A 448 -0.88 -12.90 16.16
C TRP A 448 -2.33 -13.23 16.56
N ASN A 449 -3.27 -12.42 16.11
CA ASN A 449 -4.69 -12.55 16.37
C ASN A 449 -5.50 -12.01 15.18
N ILE A 450 -6.52 -12.75 14.76
CA ILE A 450 -7.56 -12.25 13.86
C ILE A 450 -8.84 -12.05 14.68
N ALA A 451 -9.26 -10.81 14.83
CA ALA A 451 -10.47 -10.45 15.55
C ALA A 451 -11.61 -10.12 14.57
N THR A 452 -12.79 -10.66 14.83
CA THR A 452 -14.04 -10.29 14.13
C THR A 452 -14.80 -9.28 14.98
N PHE A 453 -15.45 -8.29 14.38
CA PHE A 453 -16.11 -7.20 15.13
C PHE A 453 -17.63 -7.17 14.95
N THR A 454 -18.31 -6.80 16.03
CA THR A 454 -19.73 -6.41 16.02
C THR A 454 -19.90 -5.04 15.34
N PRO A 455 -21.12 -4.71 14.83
CA PRO A 455 -21.42 -3.38 14.30
C PRO A 455 -21.24 -2.22 15.31
N ALA A 456 -21.12 -2.54 16.61
CA ALA A 456 -20.90 -1.58 17.70
C ALA A 456 -19.42 -1.48 18.14
N GLY A 457 -18.47 -1.96 17.33
CA GLY A 457 -17.04 -1.79 17.58
C GLY A 457 -16.42 -2.72 18.62
N ARG A 458 -17.17 -3.69 19.15
CA ARG A 458 -16.64 -4.69 20.10
C ARG A 458 -16.24 -5.96 19.37
N ILE A 459 -15.17 -6.60 19.79
CA ILE A 459 -14.80 -7.95 19.34
C ILE A 459 -15.99 -8.90 19.54
N ARG A 460 -16.35 -9.63 18.49
CA ARG A 460 -17.37 -10.68 18.43
C ARG A 460 -16.76 -12.05 18.70
N SER A 461 -15.63 -12.34 18.06
CA SER A 461 -14.79 -13.51 18.30
C SER A 461 -13.34 -13.26 17.92
N GLN A 462 -12.43 -14.10 18.39
CA GLN A 462 -11.02 -14.15 17.96
C GLN A 462 -10.75 -15.53 17.39
N VAL A 463 -9.98 -15.60 16.30
CA VAL A 463 -9.63 -16.86 15.63
C VAL A 463 -8.71 -17.68 16.54
N ASP A 464 -9.14 -18.91 16.86
CA ASP A 464 -8.44 -19.87 17.70
C ASP A 464 -8.31 -21.19 16.91
N ILE A 465 -7.28 -21.19 16.05
CA ILE A 465 -6.75 -22.30 15.23
C ILE A 465 -5.28 -22.52 15.60
N LYS A 466 -4.71 -23.67 15.23
CA LYS A 466 -3.29 -23.98 15.48
C LYS A 466 -2.41 -23.90 14.24
N ASP A 467 -3.05 -23.91 13.08
CA ASP A 467 -2.43 -23.79 11.77
C ASP A 467 -1.79 -22.41 11.62
N ARG A 468 -0.63 -22.37 10.98
CA ARG A 468 -0.13 -21.12 10.39
C ARG A 468 -0.89 -20.85 9.09
N ILE A 469 -0.96 -19.58 8.71
CA ILE A 469 -1.69 -19.08 7.54
C ILE A 469 -0.74 -18.33 6.62
N ALA A 470 -0.97 -18.43 5.31
CA ALA A 470 -0.08 -17.85 4.29
C ALA A 470 -0.84 -16.97 3.26
N PRO A 471 -1.58 -15.92 3.70
CA PRO A 471 -2.15 -14.94 2.76
C PRO A 471 -1.03 -14.09 2.14
N GLU A 472 -1.12 -13.85 0.84
CA GLU A 472 -0.16 -13.08 0.04
C GLU A 472 -0.44 -11.57 0.20
N CYS A 473 0.02 -10.98 1.30
CA CYS A 473 -0.09 -9.55 1.58
C CYS A 473 1.12 -8.75 1.06
N GLY A 474 0.90 -7.68 0.28
CA GLY A 474 1.96 -6.85 -0.30
C GLY A 474 2.86 -6.16 0.74
N TRP A 475 4.14 -5.92 0.42
CA TRP A 475 5.13 -5.39 1.37
C TRP A 475 5.05 -3.86 1.51
N ALA A 476 4.82 -3.35 2.72
CA ALA A 476 4.62 -1.92 2.99
C ALA A 476 5.64 -1.40 4.02
N ILE A 477 6.55 -0.51 3.59
CA ILE A 477 7.75 -0.11 4.36
C ILE A 477 7.59 1.25 5.06
N LEU A 478 6.95 2.23 4.41
CA LEU A 478 6.91 3.63 4.89
C LEU A 478 5.55 4.06 5.45
N GLN A 479 4.48 3.36 5.07
CA GLN A 479 3.12 3.52 5.57
C GLN A 479 2.52 2.13 5.80
N ARG A 480 1.53 2.04 6.69
CA ARG A 480 0.82 0.80 6.96
C ARG A 480 -0.33 0.67 5.97
N ASP A 481 -0.18 -0.17 4.94
CA ASP A 481 -1.32 -0.57 4.10
C ASP A 481 -2.19 -1.59 4.87
N LEU A 482 -3.48 -1.32 4.98
CA LEU A 482 -4.44 -2.23 5.63
C LEU A 482 -5.05 -3.26 4.68
N ASN A 483 -4.89 -3.10 3.37
CA ASN A 483 -5.67 -3.77 2.33
C ASN A 483 -4.81 -4.86 1.65
N GLY A 484 -5.07 -5.19 0.39
CA GLY A 484 -4.08 -5.83 -0.49
C GLY A 484 -3.49 -7.18 -0.04
N CYS A 485 -4.34 -8.12 0.39
CA CYS A 485 -3.93 -9.51 0.65
C CYS A 485 -4.66 -10.49 -0.28
N LEU A 486 -3.92 -11.14 -1.18
CA LEU A 486 -4.41 -12.30 -1.94
C LEU A 486 -4.55 -13.52 -1.00
N GLY A 487 -5.39 -14.48 -1.39
CA GLY A 487 -5.70 -15.63 -0.55
C GLY A 487 -6.69 -15.34 0.59
N VAL A 488 -7.28 -14.15 0.67
CA VAL A 488 -8.22 -13.78 1.74
C VAL A 488 -9.61 -13.56 1.15
N ALA A 489 -10.58 -14.39 1.56
CA ALA A 489 -11.98 -14.20 1.20
C ALA A 489 -12.88 -14.26 2.45
N VAL A 490 -13.98 -13.50 2.43
CA VAL A 490 -14.91 -13.38 3.57
C VAL A 490 -16.36 -13.44 3.04
N ASP A 491 -17.21 -14.26 3.65
CA ASP A 491 -18.67 -14.16 3.55
C ASP A 491 -19.29 -13.63 4.85
N ALA A 492 -20.62 -13.44 4.88
CA ALA A 492 -21.35 -12.89 6.02
C ALA A 492 -21.12 -13.63 7.37
N ASN A 493 -20.64 -14.88 7.36
CA ASN A 493 -20.41 -15.71 8.54
C ASN A 493 -19.08 -16.49 8.52
N THR A 494 -18.24 -16.34 7.49
CA THR A 494 -17.04 -17.17 7.27
C THR A 494 -15.84 -16.37 6.80
N LEU A 495 -14.68 -16.59 7.40
CA LEU A 495 -13.36 -16.21 6.87
C LEU A 495 -12.73 -17.42 6.19
N TYR A 496 -12.12 -17.21 5.02
CA TYR A 496 -11.39 -18.21 4.25
C TYR A 496 -9.94 -17.80 4.11
N LEU A 497 -9.02 -18.71 4.46
CA LEU A 497 -7.58 -18.49 4.41
C LEU A 497 -6.83 -19.73 3.90
N PRO A 498 -5.68 -19.57 3.22
CA PRO A 498 -4.72 -20.64 3.01
C PRO A 498 -3.97 -20.96 4.31
N THR A 499 -3.75 -22.25 4.58
CA THR A 499 -2.73 -22.67 5.54
C THR A 499 -1.32 -22.47 4.96
N GLU A 500 -0.31 -22.41 5.82
CA GLU A 500 1.11 -22.46 5.42
C GLU A 500 1.48 -23.90 5.01
N ALA A 501 1.91 -24.08 3.76
CA ALA A 501 2.39 -25.37 3.28
C ALA A 501 3.75 -25.72 3.90
N THR A 502 3.82 -26.79 4.68
CA THR A 502 5.10 -27.32 5.20
C THR A 502 5.68 -28.43 4.33
N THR A 503 4.83 -29.23 3.67
CA THR A 503 5.20 -30.21 2.64
C THR A 503 4.00 -30.47 1.71
N GLY A 504 4.19 -30.38 0.39
CA GLY A 504 3.10 -30.52 -0.60
C GLY A 504 2.17 -29.30 -0.59
N ALA A 505 0.96 -29.44 -1.15
CA ALA A 505 -0.02 -28.37 -1.17
C ALA A 505 -0.54 -27.97 0.23
N ASN A 506 -1.05 -26.73 0.32
CA ASN A 506 -1.80 -26.23 1.46
C ASN A 506 -3.28 -26.66 1.45
N GLU A 507 -4.02 -26.17 2.44
CA GLU A 507 -5.46 -26.35 2.61
C GLU A 507 -6.13 -24.96 2.71
N VAL A 508 -7.36 -24.82 2.21
CA VAL A 508 -8.23 -23.70 2.60
C VAL A 508 -8.94 -24.05 3.89
N ILE A 509 -8.73 -23.26 4.94
CA ILE A 509 -9.47 -23.34 6.20
C ILE A 509 -10.63 -22.33 6.20
N ALA A 510 -11.82 -22.79 6.60
CA ALA A 510 -13.03 -21.98 6.72
C ALA A 510 -13.39 -21.75 8.18
N ILE A 511 -13.46 -20.49 8.63
CA ILE A 511 -13.51 -20.12 10.05
C ILE A 511 -14.80 -19.34 10.34
N ASP A 512 -15.57 -19.80 11.34
CA ASP A 512 -16.83 -19.22 11.81
C ASP A 512 -16.60 -17.84 12.45
N LEU A 513 -17.11 -16.78 11.82
CA LEU A 513 -16.94 -15.39 12.28
C LEU A 513 -17.70 -15.05 13.57
N ALA A 514 -18.56 -15.94 14.06
CA ALA A 514 -19.27 -15.81 15.33
C ALA A 514 -18.57 -16.54 16.48
N LYS A 515 -17.71 -17.53 16.19
CA LYS A 515 -17.03 -18.37 17.18
C LYS A 515 -15.51 -18.30 17.15
N GLY A 516 -14.91 -17.84 16.06
CA GLY A 516 -13.47 -17.89 15.82
C GLY A 516 -12.94 -19.30 15.60
N LYS A 517 -13.79 -20.24 15.17
CA LYS A 517 -13.49 -21.68 15.10
C LYS A 517 -13.63 -22.23 13.69
N GLU A 518 -12.79 -23.21 13.35
CA GLU A 518 -12.91 -23.95 12.11
C GLU A 518 -14.32 -24.55 11.95
N LYS A 519 -14.91 -24.36 10.77
CA LYS A 519 -16.16 -25.00 10.30
C LYS A 519 -15.85 -26.25 9.51
N TRP A 520 -14.86 -26.14 8.64
CA TRP A 520 -14.34 -27.17 7.75
C TRP A 520 -13.00 -26.67 7.15
N ARG A 521 -12.27 -27.59 6.53
CA ARG A 521 -11.14 -27.30 5.65
C ARG A 521 -11.18 -28.19 4.41
N VAL A 522 -10.49 -27.79 3.36
CA VAL A 522 -10.36 -28.59 2.12
C VAL A 522 -8.96 -28.44 1.55
N LYS A 523 -8.42 -29.54 1.03
CA LYS A 523 -7.10 -29.57 0.37
C LYS A 523 -7.18 -28.91 -1.00
N SER A 524 -6.03 -28.44 -1.50
CA SER A 524 -5.88 -28.23 -2.94
C SER A 524 -6.21 -29.51 -3.73
N PRO A 525 -6.85 -29.42 -4.92
CA PRO A 525 -7.09 -30.57 -5.80
C PRO A 525 -5.86 -30.96 -6.65
N THR A 526 -4.69 -30.38 -6.37
CA THR A 526 -3.38 -30.72 -6.93
C THR A 526 -2.33 -30.60 -5.81
N ASP A 527 -1.06 -30.91 -6.10
CA ASP A 527 0.07 -30.63 -5.21
C ASP A 527 0.55 -29.15 -5.24
N GLN A 528 -0.24 -28.23 -5.83
CA GLN A 528 0.05 -26.79 -5.90
C GLN A 528 -0.80 -25.98 -4.91
N THR A 529 -0.39 -24.76 -4.59
CA THR A 529 -1.08 -23.88 -3.63
C THR A 529 -2.49 -23.52 -4.08
N ILE A 530 -3.45 -23.52 -3.16
CA ILE A 530 -4.80 -22.99 -3.33
C ILE A 530 -4.98 -21.67 -2.55
N LEU A 531 -5.49 -20.65 -3.23
CA LEU A 531 -5.69 -19.28 -2.74
C LEU A 531 -7.17 -18.87 -2.88
N PRO A 532 -7.89 -18.61 -1.77
CA PRO A 532 -9.19 -17.94 -1.77
C PRO A 532 -9.15 -16.61 -2.52
N LEU A 533 -10.08 -16.38 -3.46
CA LEU A 533 -10.23 -15.10 -4.17
C LEU A 533 -11.41 -14.30 -3.63
N LYS A 534 -12.62 -14.85 -3.72
CA LYS A 534 -13.87 -14.19 -3.28
C LYS A 534 -15.00 -15.20 -3.12
N THR A 535 -16.15 -14.77 -2.60
CA THR A 535 -17.36 -15.62 -2.53
C THR A 535 -18.46 -15.11 -3.44
N GLU A 536 -19.08 -15.99 -4.22
CA GLU A 536 -20.20 -15.70 -5.13
C GLU A 536 -21.19 -16.87 -5.16
N GLY A 537 -22.50 -16.59 -5.23
CA GLY A 537 -23.53 -17.63 -5.43
C GLY A 537 -23.59 -18.76 -4.38
N GLY A 538 -23.14 -18.53 -3.14
CA GLY A 538 -23.04 -19.58 -2.11
C GLY A 538 -21.81 -20.51 -2.26
N LYS A 539 -20.81 -20.07 -3.03
CA LYS A 539 -19.53 -20.75 -3.21
C LYS A 539 -18.38 -19.82 -2.86
N LEU A 540 -17.30 -20.39 -2.34
CA LEU A 540 -15.98 -19.78 -2.40
C LEU A 540 -15.40 -20.06 -3.80
N VAL A 541 -14.88 -19.02 -4.46
CA VAL A 541 -14.00 -19.16 -5.62
C VAL A 541 -12.57 -19.07 -5.13
N ALA A 542 -11.74 -20.01 -5.56
CA ALA A 542 -10.31 -20.04 -5.27
C ALA A 542 -9.53 -20.32 -6.56
N TYR A 543 -8.34 -19.75 -6.64
CA TYR A 543 -7.34 -20.08 -7.64
C TYR A 543 -6.41 -21.16 -7.08
N VAL A 544 -5.96 -22.06 -7.94
CA VAL A 544 -4.92 -23.04 -7.66
C VAL A 544 -3.80 -22.79 -8.65
N GLU A 545 -2.58 -22.64 -8.14
CA GLU A 545 -1.41 -22.28 -8.96
C GLU A 545 -1.10 -23.32 -10.06
N PRO A 546 -0.46 -22.89 -11.16
CA PRO A 546 0.17 -23.79 -12.11
C PRO A 546 1.26 -24.64 -11.44
N SER A 547 1.57 -25.78 -12.03
CA SER A 547 2.86 -26.45 -11.84
C SER A 547 3.83 -26.03 -12.95
N TYR A 548 5.01 -26.65 -13.01
CA TYR A 548 5.93 -26.51 -14.15
C TYR A 548 5.32 -27.06 -15.46
N ASP A 549 4.47 -28.10 -15.37
CA ASP A 549 3.98 -28.91 -16.49
C ASP A 549 2.47 -28.81 -16.74
N ALA A 550 1.75 -28.00 -15.96
CA ALA A 550 0.31 -27.76 -16.10
C ALA A 550 -0.07 -26.33 -15.70
N GLY A 551 -0.95 -25.69 -16.47
CA GLY A 551 -1.52 -24.40 -16.12
C GLY A 551 -2.37 -24.45 -14.85
N GLY A 552 -2.58 -23.30 -14.22
CA GLY A 552 -3.37 -23.13 -13.02
C GLY A 552 -4.86 -23.44 -13.25
N ARG A 553 -5.66 -23.35 -12.19
CA ARG A 553 -7.12 -23.56 -12.30
C ARG A 553 -7.91 -22.70 -11.34
N VAL A 554 -9.12 -22.34 -11.75
CA VAL A 554 -10.12 -21.75 -10.85
C VAL A 554 -11.08 -22.84 -10.42
N VAL A 555 -11.31 -22.95 -9.13
CA VAL A 555 -12.23 -23.92 -8.51
C VAL A 555 -13.31 -23.21 -7.71
N SER A 556 -14.46 -23.87 -7.59
CA SER A 556 -15.54 -23.44 -6.72
C SER A 556 -15.80 -24.48 -5.62
N ILE A 557 -15.86 -24.01 -4.38
CA ILE A 557 -16.07 -24.82 -3.18
C ILE A 557 -17.41 -24.39 -2.56
N ALA A 558 -18.35 -25.31 -2.38
CA ALA A 558 -19.64 -24.98 -1.77
C ALA A 558 -19.47 -24.56 -0.30
N THR A 559 -19.99 -23.40 0.11
CA THR A 559 -19.75 -22.89 1.49
C THR A 559 -20.62 -23.58 2.55
N ALA A 560 -21.67 -24.28 2.11
CA ALA A 560 -22.61 -25.05 2.90
C ALA A 560 -22.86 -26.43 2.29
N GLY A 561 -23.41 -27.35 3.08
CA GLY A 561 -23.57 -28.76 2.73
C GLY A 561 -22.51 -29.62 3.43
N ALA A 562 -22.11 -30.72 2.78
CA ALA A 562 -21.04 -31.61 3.23
C ALA A 562 -20.07 -31.89 2.07
N GLY A 563 -18.88 -32.40 2.38
CA GLY A 563 -17.84 -32.76 1.40
C GLY A 563 -16.92 -31.59 1.02
N HIS A 564 -17.49 -30.43 0.68
CA HIS A 564 -16.74 -29.21 0.28
C HIS A 564 -15.72 -29.41 -0.87
N GLU A 565 -15.94 -30.43 -1.71
CA GLU A 565 -15.02 -30.82 -2.79
C GLU A 565 -14.81 -29.68 -3.82
N PRO A 566 -13.57 -29.36 -4.22
CA PRO A 566 -13.31 -28.27 -5.16
C PRO A 566 -13.73 -28.65 -6.59
N VAL A 567 -14.78 -28.00 -7.11
CA VAL A 567 -15.27 -28.22 -8.48
C VAL A 567 -14.62 -27.23 -9.43
N THR A 568 -13.78 -27.70 -10.35
CA THR A 568 -13.11 -26.88 -11.38
C THR A 568 -14.11 -26.07 -12.21
N LEU A 569 -13.97 -24.74 -12.18
CA LEU A 569 -14.65 -23.81 -13.06
C LEU A 569 -13.87 -23.60 -14.36
N LEU A 570 -12.54 -23.49 -14.25
CA LEU A 570 -11.61 -23.14 -15.33
C LEU A 570 -10.29 -23.89 -15.12
N GLN A 571 -9.66 -24.43 -16.16
CA GLN A 571 -8.35 -25.11 -16.10
C GLN A 571 -7.49 -24.54 -17.23
N ASN A 572 -6.36 -23.93 -16.92
CA ASN A 572 -5.52 -23.23 -17.89
C ASN A 572 -4.67 -24.21 -18.72
N PRO A 573 -4.39 -23.90 -20.00
CA PRO A 573 -3.64 -24.77 -20.88
C PRO A 573 -2.18 -24.90 -20.41
N ALA A 574 -1.59 -26.08 -20.59
CA ALA A 574 -0.22 -26.35 -20.12
C ALA A 574 0.84 -25.49 -20.85
N SER A 575 0.60 -25.11 -22.11
CA SER A 575 1.41 -24.17 -22.90
C SER A 575 1.56 -22.81 -22.24
N ALA A 576 0.55 -22.34 -21.49
CA ALA A 576 0.62 -21.06 -20.79
C ALA A 576 1.32 -21.14 -19.41
N SER A 577 1.70 -22.32 -18.92
CA SER A 577 2.17 -22.50 -17.53
C SER A 577 3.43 -21.70 -17.20
N GLU A 578 4.39 -21.56 -18.13
CA GLU A 578 5.61 -20.78 -17.89
C GLU A 578 5.31 -19.27 -17.76
N VAL A 579 4.41 -18.73 -18.59
CA VAL A 579 3.97 -17.33 -18.49
C VAL A 579 3.14 -17.10 -17.23
N GLU A 580 2.28 -18.05 -16.85
CA GLU A 580 1.45 -18.02 -15.64
C GLU A 580 2.29 -18.04 -14.35
N ASN A 581 3.31 -18.92 -14.28
CA ASN A 581 4.29 -18.95 -13.20
C ASN A 581 5.15 -17.68 -13.14
N GLY A 582 5.42 -17.04 -14.28
CA GLY A 582 6.30 -15.87 -14.39
C GLY A 582 5.79 -14.60 -13.71
N PHE A 583 4.54 -14.56 -13.22
CA PHE A 583 3.99 -13.45 -12.44
C PHE A 583 4.41 -13.51 -10.96
N PHE A 584 5.69 -13.26 -10.67
CA PHE A 584 6.25 -13.33 -9.30
C PHE A 584 5.64 -12.32 -8.32
N SER A 585 5.38 -11.10 -8.76
CA SER A 585 4.68 -10.05 -8.00
C SER A 585 3.35 -9.78 -8.69
N ARG A 586 2.25 -10.27 -8.12
CA ARG A 586 0.98 -10.42 -8.84
C ARG A 586 -0.23 -9.80 -8.15
N ASP A 587 -1.27 -9.61 -8.95
CA ASP A 587 -2.66 -9.40 -8.54
C ASP A 587 -3.55 -10.37 -9.33
N ILE A 588 -4.63 -10.87 -8.73
CA ILE A 588 -5.49 -11.95 -9.28
C ILE A 588 -6.97 -11.65 -9.04
N ASP A 589 -7.78 -11.61 -10.10
CA ASP A 589 -9.24 -11.42 -9.99
C ASP A 589 -10.02 -12.46 -10.82
N TRP A 590 -11.25 -12.74 -10.40
CA TRP A 590 -12.22 -13.60 -11.08
C TRP A 590 -13.49 -12.80 -11.38
N ALA A 591 -13.77 -12.55 -12.66
CA ALA A 591 -14.97 -11.82 -13.08
C ALA A 591 -15.60 -12.46 -14.32
N ASP A 592 -16.93 -12.64 -14.30
CA ASP A 592 -17.75 -13.13 -15.40
C ASP A 592 -17.19 -14.37 -16.12
N GLY A 593 -16.76 -15.36 -15.33
CA GLY A 593 -16.24 -16.64 -15.82
C GLY A 593 -14.79 -16.59 -16.34
N ARG A 594 -14.10 -15.46 -16.17
CA ARG A 594 -12.70 -15.24 -16.56
C ARG A 594 -11.80 -15.07 -15.36
N LEU A 595 -10.57 -15.56 -15.49
CA LEU A 595 -9.48 -15.33 -14.57
C LEU A 595 -8.54 -14.27 -15.16
N TYR A 596 -8.12 -13.30 -14.35
CA TYR A 596 -7.13 -12.31 -14.71
C TYR A 596 -5.94 -12.41 -13.77
N LEU A 597 -4.73 -12.50 -14.33
CA LEU A 597 -3.47 -12.30 -13.64
C LEU A 597 -2.85 -11.00 -14.14
N SER A 598 -2.17 -10.27 -13.27
CA SER A 598 -1.37 -9.12 -13.70
C SER A 598 -0.20 -8.85 -12.76
N THR A 599 0.83 -8.13 -13.22
CA THR A 599 1.95 -7.76 -12.35
C THR A 599 1.63 -6.56 -11.46
N THR A 600 2.13 -6.58 -10.22
CA THR A 600 2.15 -5.44 -9.29
C THR A 600 3.46 -4.66 -9.35
N ARG A 601 4.51 -5.17 -10.00
CA ARG A 601 5.81 -4.50 -10.12
C ARG A 601 6.51 -4.81 -11.46
N LEU A 602 7.18 -3.81 -11.99
CA LEU A 602 8.08 -3.91 -13.14
C LEU A 602 9.53 -3.82 -12.66
N SER A 603 10.42 -4.52 -13.36
CA SER A 603 11.87 -4.57 -13.12
C SER A 603 12.62 -3.50 -13.92
N GLY A 604 12.10 -3.08 -15.07
CA GLY A 604 12.78 -2.19 -16.01
C GLY A 604 13.98 -2.86 -16.68
N ASP A 605 13.83 -4.13 -17.05
CA ASP A 605 14.83 -4.89 -17.79
C ASP A 605 14.70 -4.61 -19.29
N ASP A 606 15.49 -3.65 -19.80
CA ASP A 606 15.46 -3.23 -21.21
C ASP A 606 15.75 -4.39 -22.21
N ASP A 607 16.40 -5.47 -21.76
CA ASP A 607 16.69 -6.67 -22.57
C ASP A 607 15.53 -7.69 -22.58
N ALA A 608 14.49 -7.52 -21.74
CA ALA A 608 13.41 -8.50 -21.55
C ALA A 608 12.01 -7.87 -21.54
N LYS A 609 11.15 -8.30 -22.47
CA LYS A 609 9.73 -7.89 -22.50
C LYS A 609 8.99 -8.32 -21.23
N GLU A 610 8.64 -7.36 -20.38
CA GLU A 610 7.99 -7.63 -19.10
C GLU A 610 6.50 -8.01 -19.24
N LYS A 611 6.03 -8.88 -18.35
CA LYS A 611 4.64 -9.39 -18.31
C LYS A 611 3.73 -8.37 -17.63
N LEU A 612 2.70 -7.85 -18.31
CA LEU A 612 1.75 -6.90 -17.71
C LEU A 612 0.48 -7.57 -17.19
N MET A 613 -0.27 -8.23 -18.07
CA MET A 613 -1.61 -8.74 -17.78
C MET A 613 -1.99 -9.91 -18.70
N LEU A 614 -2.69 -10.89 -18.16
CA LEU A 614 -3.05 -12.15 -18.82
C LEU A 614 -4.49 -12.52 -18.44
N ALA A 615 -5.31 -12.88 -19.42
CA ALA A 615 -6.72 -13.23 -19.21
C ALA A 615 -7.06 -14.61 -19.77
N TYR A 616 -7.76 -15.43 -18.97
CA TYR A 616 -8.24 -16.76 -19.36
C TYR A 616 -9.78 -16.85 -19.39
N GLY A 617 -10.31 -17.63 -20.32
CA GLY A 617 -11.76 -17.85 -20.52
C GLY A 617 -12.06 -19.15 -21.26
N LYS A 618 -13.31 -19.40 -21.67
CA LYS A 618 -13.74 -20.68 -22.31
C LYS A 618 -13.83 -20.60 -23.84
#